data_AF-A0A0S6XNH3-F1
#
_entry.id   AF-A0A0S6XNH3-F1
#
_cell.length_a   1.000
_cell.length_b   1.000
_cell.length_c   1.000
_cell.angle_alpha   90.00
_cell.angle_beta   90.00
_cell.angle_gamma   90.00
#
_symmetry.space_group_name_H-M   'P 1'
#
loop_
_entity.id
_entity.type
_entity.pdbx_description
1 polymer ?
#
loop_
_entity_poly.entity_id
_entity_poly.type
_entity_poly.pdbx_seq_one_letter_code
_entity_poly.pdbx_strand_id
1 'polypeptide(L)'
;MAIKNMKKDKRHASESLSDTERALLSSPSKPTDITRASFQTLMRDKEDWGKVPQFALLVLLCGEYLPLLVPFMPGLVPRTCRIPKQIEGMRKTRETRKRHSQEVGYSALSRETIDAAMVAEELRTDAESAHSFIDKHTPARTLLVDAVVDRLSGDQLLHASTLLNCHGRLWGRIGLTPPQSLLIRRVKRRLQYLAIDDTLLLWQGQGSVKALTDEEVRIACDERAIEVSGQSVKELQTALVQWLGRLESANVLAYFEYIFGQSGSKETRSSEKKALEGQ
;
A
#
# COMPACT_ATOMS: atom_id res chain seq x y z
N MET A 1 46.45 8.51 -8.98
CA MET A 1 46.76 9.83 -8.37
C MET A 1 45.53 10.72 -8.13
N ALA A 2 44.40 10.52 -8.82
CA ALA A 2 43.20 11.37 -8.72
C ALA A 2 42.40 11.27 -7.40
N ILE A 3 42.47 10.15 -6.66
CA ILE A 3 41.67 9.91 -5.45
C ILE A 3 42.16 10.75 -4.25
N LYS A 4 43.45 11.14 -4.22
CA LYS A 4 44.00 11.99 -3.15
C LYS A 4 43.51 13.45 -3.24
N ASN A 5 43.19 13.94 -4.44
CA ASN A 5 42.79 15.33 -4.65
C ASN A 5 41.32 15.59 -4.25
N MET A 6 40.39 14.65 -4.51
CA MET A 6 39.00 14.77 -4.05
C MET A 6 38.84 14.80 -2.52
N LYS A 7 39.80 14.23 -1.77
CA LYS A 7 39.80 14.20 -0.30
C LYS A 7 40.38 15.48 0.32
N LYS A 8 41.01 16.34 -0.48
CA LYS A 8 41.55 17.65 -0.06
C LYS A 8 40.52 18.75 -0.27
N ASP A 9 39.79 18.73 -1.38
CA ASP A 9 38.72 19.70 -1.68
C ASP A 9 37.53 19.59 -0.71
N LYS A 10 37.16 18.36 -0.29
CA LYS A 10 36.12 18.16 0.73
C LYS A 10 36.48 18.72 2.11
N ARG A 11 37.78 18.90 2.42
CA ARG A 11 38.23 19.41 3.73
C ARG A 11 38.22 20.94 3.79
N HIS A 12 38.49 21.62 2.69
CA HIS A 12 38.38 23.08 2.64
C HIS A 12 36.93 23.57 2.56
N ALA A 13 36.01 22.79 1.97
CA ALA A 13 34.58 23.12 1.94
C ALA A 13 33.89 23.01 3.33
N SER A 14 34.48 22.28 4.29
CA SER A 14 33.91 22.13 5.65
C SER A 14 34.29 23.26 6.63
N GLU A 15 35.23 24.13 6.26
CA GLU A 15 35.75 25.18 7.14
C GLU A 15 34.94 26.48 7.13
N SER A 16 34.10 26.72 6.11
CA SER A 16 33.36 27.99 5.96
C SER A 16 31.89 27.96 6.37
N LEU A 17 31.41 26.92 7.05
CA LEU A 17 30.03 26.82 7.52
C LEU A 17 29.89 27.50 8.89
N SER A 18 28.92 28.40 8.99
CA SER A 18 28.60 29.14 10.22
C SER A 18 28.10 28.20 11.32
N ASP A 19 28.30 28.56 12.58
CA ASP A 19 27.95 27.69 13.72
C ASP A 19 26.44 27.40 13.79
N THR A 20 25.61 28.23 13.17
CA THR A 20 24.17 28.00 12.98
C THR A 20 23.89 26.88 11.98
N GLU A 21 24.67 26.78 10.88
CA GLU A 21 24.58 25.68 9.90
C GLU A 21 25.12 24.38 10.49
N ARG A 22 26.16 24.44 11.31
CA ARG A 22 26.64 23.29 12.09
C ARG A 22 25.60 22.83 13.11
N ALA A 23 24.88 23.74 13.76
CA ALA A 23 23.78 23.40 14.67
C ALA A 23 22.58 22.75 13.96
N LEU A 24 22.24 23.19 12.75
CA LEU A 24 21.20 22.57 11.91
C LEU A 24 21.61 21.18 11.39
N LEU A 25 22.89 20.98 11.06
CA LEU A 25 23.46 19.68 10.68
C LEU A 25 23.74 18.76 11.90
N SER A 26 23.87 19.34 13.09
CA SER A 26 24.11 18.67 14.37
C SER A 26 22.83 18.29 15.09
N SER A 27 21.65 18.72 14.62
CA SER A 27 20.40 18.20 15.15
C SER A 27 20.31 16.72 14.81
N PRO A 28 20.36 15.81 15.80
CA PRO A 28 20.28 14.38 15.53
C PRO A 28 18.82 14.01 15.37
N SER A 29 18.14 14.55 14.34
CA SER A 29 17.03 13.79 13.78
C SER A 29 17.67 12.63 13.02
N LYS A 30 18.04 11.58 13.75
CA LYS A 30 18.37 10.29 13.18
C LYS A 30 17.27 9.97 12.16
N PRO A 31 17.57 9.58 10.91
CA PRO A 31 16.55 9.19 9.95
C PRO A 31 15.87 7.84 10.30
N THR A 32 15.86 7.43 11.57
CA THR A 32 15.49 6.07 12.00
C THR A 32 14.17 5.96 12.78
N ASP A 33 13.53 7.07 13.16
CA ASP A 33 12.30 7.02 13.97
C ASP A 33 11.04 7.32 13.13
N ILE A 34 10.97 6.80 11.90
CA ILE A 34 9.73 6.88 11.14
C ILE A 34 8.70 5.93 11.75
N THR A 35 7.79 6.48 12.55
CA THR A 35 6.63 5.72 13.02
C THR A 35 5.65 5.47 11.88
N ARG A 36 4.84 4.40 12.00
CA ARG A 36 3.74 4.16 11.07
C ARG A 36 2.82 5.38 10.91
N ALA A 37 2.50 6.06 12.00
CA ALA A 37 1.65 7.25 11.96
C ALA A 37 2.27 8.39 11.14
N SER A 38 3.57 8.65 11.33
CA SER A 38 4.31 9.65 10.54
C SER A 38 4.36 9.26 9.06
N PHE A 39 4.61 7.99 8.76
CA PHE A 39 4.60 7.45 7.40
C PHE A 39 3.22 7.61 6.72
N GLN A 40 2.15 7.24 7.42
CA GLN A 40 0.78 7.34 6.94
C GLN A 40 0.38 8.80 6.68
N THR A 41 0.77 9.72 7.57
CA THR A 41 0.54 11.16 7.39
C THR A 41 1.22 11.64 6.10
N LEU A 42 2.52 11.35 5.93
CA LEU A 42 3.28 11.74 4.75
C LEU A 42 2.69 11.19 3.44
N MET A 43 2.28 9.92 3.44
CA MET A 43 1.72 9.27 2.25
C MET A 43 0.34 9.79 1.89
N ARG A 44 -0.50 10.09 2.88
CA ARG A 44 -1.84 10.67 2.68
C ARG A 44 -1.74 12.11 2.16
N ASP A 45 -0.85 12.91 2.73
CA ASP A 45 -0.65 14.30 2.31
C ASP A 45 -0.23 14.37 0.84
N LYS A 46 0.68 13.50 0.42
CA LYS A 46 1.12 13.42 -0.99
C LYS A 46 -0.03 13.16 -1.96
N GLU A 47 -1.03 12.37 -1.58
CA GLU A 47 -2.19 12.10 -2.41
C GLU A 47 -3.18 13.27 -2.47
N ASP A 48 -3.24 14.09 -1.44
CA ASP A 48 -4.15 15.24 -1.37
C ASP A 48 -3.53 16.53 -1.94
N TRP A 49 -2.20 16.68 -1.95
CA TRP A 49 -1.49 17.83 -2.52
C TRP A 49 -1.88 18.16 -3.97
N GLY A 50 -2.14 17.15 -4.80
CA GLY A 50 -2.60 17.37 -6.18
C GLY A 50 -4.03 17.93 -6.29
N LYS A 51 -4.85 17.75 -5.25
CA LYS A 51 -6.23 18.23 -5.19
C LYS A 51 -6.34 19.60 -4.52
N VAL A 52 -5.35 20.00 -3.71
CA VAL A 52 -5.37 21.28 -2.99
C VAL A 52 -5.57 22.48 -3.93
N PRO A 53 -4.88 22.60 -5.10
CA PRO A 53 -5.13 23.70 -6.01
C PRO A 53 -6.55 23.72 -6.60
N GLN A 54 -7.07 22.53 -6.94
CA GLN A 54 -8.43 22.39 -7.49
C GLN A 54 -9.49 22.73 -6.44
N PHE A 55 -9.24 22.32 -5.19
CA PHE A 55 -10.09 22.65 -4.06
C PHE A 55 -10.03 24.13 -3.70
N ALA A 56 -8.85 24.75 -3.73
CA ALA A 56 -8.69 26.19 -3.49
C ALA A 56 -9.46 27.01 -4.54
N LEU A 57 -9.42 26.60 -5.81
CA LEU A 57 -10.25 27.21 -6.85
C LEU A 57 -11.75 27.02 -6.58
N LEU A 58 -12.17 25.83 -6.13
CA LEU A 58 -13.56 25.56 -5.74
C LEU A 58 -14.02 26.45 -4.58
N VAL A 59 -13.18 26.65 -3.56
CA VAL A 59 -13.45 27.54 -2.43
C VAL A 59 -13.54 29.00 -2.91
N LEU A 60 -12.66 29.43 -3.81
CA LEU A 60 -12.66 30.80 -4.34
C LEU A 60 -13.93 31.10 -5.15
N LEU A 61 -14.42 30.14 -5.93
CA LEU A 61 -15.61 30.30 -6.77
C LEU A 61 -16.91 30.11 -5.99
N CYS A 62 -16.95 29.12 -5.09
CA CYS A 62 -18.19 28.68 -4.47
C CYS A 62 -18.32 29.08 -3.00
N GLY A 63 -17.24 29.51 -2.34
CA GLY A 63 -17.22 30.07 -0.98
C GLY A 63 -18.18 29.39 -0.01
N GLU A 64 -19.30 30.07 0.26
CA GLU A 64 -20.37 29.67 1.19
C GLU A 64 -21.27 28.51 0.69
N TYR A 65 -21.35 28.28 -0.62
CA TYR A 65 -22.14 27.19 -1.22
C TYR A 65 -21.40 25.85 -1.22
N LEU A 66 -20.16 25.81 -0.72
CA LEU A 66 -19.33 24.61 -0.72
C LEU A 66 -19.98 23.42 0.03
N PRO A 67 -20.62 23.57 1.21
CA PRO A 67 -21.33 22.48 1.87
C PRO A 67 -22.44 21.85 1.02
N LEU A 68 -23.06 22.61 0.10
CA LEU A 68 -24.08 22.12 -0.82
C LEU A 68 -23.46 21.35 -2.00
N LEU A 69 -22.28 21.75 -2.48
CA LEU A 69 -21.63 21.18 -3.67
C LEU A 69 -20.75 19.96 -3.39
N VAL A 70 -20.08 19.91 -2.23
CA VAL A 70 -19.16 18.81 -1.84
C VAL A 70 -19.81 17.42 -1.92
N PRO A 71 -21.08 17.22 -1.51
CA PRO A 71 -21.74 15.92 -1.64
C PRO A 71 -21.80 15.38 -3.08
N PHE A 72 -21.82 16.28 -4.08
CA PHE A 72 -21.94 15.92 -5.50
C PHE A 72 -20.58 15.70 -6.20
N MET A 73 -19.48 16.20 -5.63
CA MET A 73 -18.15 16.17 -6.27
C MET A 73 -17.03 15.61 -5.35
N PRO A 74 -17.13 14.35 -4.88
CA PRO A 74 -16.17 13.76 -3.93
C PRO A 74 -14.74 13.60 -4.50
N GLY A 75 -14.59 13.70 -5.83
CA GLY A 75 -13.29 13.61 -6.51
C GLY A 75 -12.43 14.87 -6.42
N LEU A 76 -13.04 16.04 -6.27
CA LEU A 76 -12.37 17.35 -6.27
C LEU A 76 -11.93 17.81 -4.88
N VAL A 77 -12.47 17.18 -3.83
CA VAL A 77 -12.16 17.54 -2.45
C VAL A 77 -11.04 16.68 -1.86
N PRO A 78 -10.19 17.25 -0.98
CA PRO A 78 -9.28 16.49 -0.14
C PRO A 78 -10.04 15.44 0.70
N ARG A 79 -9.34 14.39 1.14
CA ARG A 79 -9.99 13.31 1.91
C ARG A 79 -10.61 13.84 3.20
N THR A 80 -10.05 14.88 3.80
CA THR A 80 -10.53 15.54 5.02
C THR A 80 -11.96 16.07 4.91
N CYS A 81 -12.45 16.36 3.71
CA CYS A 81 -13.80 16.91 3.48
C CYS A 81 -14.83 15.84 3.08
N ARG A 82 -14.47 14.55 3.02
CA ARG A 82 -15.39 13.48 2.58
C ARG A 82 -16.26 12.98 3.72
N ILE A 83 -17.55 12.82 3.44
CA ILE A 83 -18.52 12.33 4.41
C ILE A 83 -18.35 10.81 4.59
N PRO A 84 -18.38 10.26 5.82
CA PRO A 84 -18.19 8.83 6.08
C PRO A 84 -19.11 7.92 5.25
N LYS A 85 -20.39 8.30 5.06
CA LYS A 85 -21.33 7.55 4.21
C LYS A 85 -20.88 7.45 2.75
N GLN A 86 -20.19 8.47 2.23
CA GLN A 86 -19.63 8.42 0.87
C GLN A 86 -18.46 7.44 0.80
N ILE A 87 -17.58 7.41 1.81
CA ILE A 87 -16.45 6.48 1.88
C ILE A 87 -16.96 5.04 1.89
N GLU A 88 -18.01 4.75 2.66
CA GLU A 88 -18.60 3.41 2.72
C GLU A 88 -19.21 2.98 1.38
N GLY A 89 -19.95 3.87 0.71
CA GLY A 89 -20.47 3.59 -0.64
C GLY A 89 -19.35 3.33 -1.67
N MET A 90 -18.24 4.07 -1.56
CA MET A 90 -17.05 3.84 -2.38
C MET A 90 -16.39 2.50 -2.08
N ARG A 91 -16.28 2.10 -0.79
CA ARG A 91 -15.74 0.79 -0.37
C ARG A 91 -16.57 -0.36 -0.93
N LYS A 92 -17.88 -0.33 -0.73
CA LYS A 92 -18.81 -1.35 -1.25
C LYS A 92 -18.69 -1.49 -2.77
N THR A 93 -18.58 -0.37 -3.49
CA THR A 93 -18.38 -0.37 -4.95
C THR A 93 -17.02 -0.94 -5.37
N ARG A 94 -15.97 -0.76 -4.56
CA ARG A 94 -14.66 -1.38 -4.82
C ARG A 94 -14.76 -2.88 -4.62
N GLU A 95 -15.36 -3.32 -3.52
CA GLU A 95 -15.46 -4.74 -3.19
C GLU A 95 -16.26 -5.54 -4.22
N THR A 96 -17.35 -5.00 -4.78
CA THR A 96 -18.06 -5.68 -5.87
C THR A 96 -17.17 -5.88 -7.09
N ARG A 97 -16.29 -4.91 -7.41
CA ARG A 97 -15.28 -5.07 -8.47
C ARG A 97 -14.22 -6.10 -8.11
N LYS A 98 -13.75 -6.10 -6.86
CA LYS A 98 -12.77 -7.11 -6.37
C LYS A 98 -13.36 -8.51 -6.54
N ARG A 99 -14.60 -8.71 -6.09
CA ARG A 99 -15.32 -9.98 -6.19
C ARG A 99 -15.49 -10.43 -7.64
N HIS A 100 -15.96 -9.54 -8.52
CA HIS A 100 -16.08 -9.86 -9.93
C HIS A 100 -14.74 -10.26 -10.56
N SER A 101 -13.66 -9.56 -10.21
CA SER A 101 -12.32 -9.89 -10.72
C SER A 101 -11.79 -11.22 -10.20
N GLN A 102 -12.22 -11.67 -9.02
CA GLN A 102 -11.91 -12.99 -8.46
C GLN A 102 -12.72 -14.08 -9.15
N GLU A 103 -14.01 -13.85 -9.40
CA GLU A 103 -14.90 -14.79 -10.10
C GLU A 103 -14.45 -15.08 -11.53
N VAL A 104 -13.95 -14.06 -12.24
CA VAL A 104 -13.42 -14.21 -13.61
C VAL A 104 -12.14 -15.05 -13.64
N GLY A 105 -11.42 -15.15 -12.52
CA GLY A 105 -10.14 -15.84 -12.42
C GLY A 105 -8.99 -15.12 -13.16
N TYR A 106 -7.80 -15.65 -13.00
CA TYR A 106 -6.58 -15.19 -13.67
C TYR A 106 -5.63 -16.38 -13.87
N SER A 107 -4.70 -16.26 -14.82
CA SER A 107 -3.72 -17.32 -15.08
C SER A 107 -2.78 -17.54 -13.90
N ALA A 108 -2.38 -18.79 -13.66
CA ALA A 108 -1.37 -19.10 -12.63
C ALA A 108 -0.04 -18.39 -12.91
N LEU A 109 0.71 -18.06 -11.85
CA LEU A 109 2.03 -17.44 -11.97
C LEU A 109 2.95 -18.35 -12.80
N SER A 110 3.69 -17.76 -13.75
CA SER A 110 4.67 -18.50 -14.54
C SER A 110 5.81 -18.97 -13.64
N ARG A 111 6.48 -20.07 -14.03
CA ARG A 111 7.68 -20.56 -13.34
C ARG A 111 8.75 -19.47 -13.27
N GLU A 112 8.93 -18.71 -14.34
CA GLU A 112 9.88 -17.59 -14.38
C GLU A 112 9.60 -16.52 -13.31
N THR A 113 8.32 -16.19 -13.07
CA THR A 113 7.93 -15.24 -12.02
C THR A 113 8.19 -15.81 -10.63
N ILE A 114 7.92 -17.10 -10.44
CA ILE A 114 8.21 -17.81 -9.18
C ILE A 114 9.72 -17.82 -8.91
N ASP A 115 10.53 -18.22 -9.88
CA ASP A 115 11.99 -18.29 -9.77
C ASP A 115 12.57 -16.90 -9.47
N ALA A 116 12.09 -15.85 -10.15
CA ALA A 116 12.50 -14.48 -9.89
C ALA A 116 12.13 -14.01 -8.47
N ALA A 117 10.96 -14.42 -7.95
CA ALA A 117 10.53 -14.11 -6.59
C ALA A 117 11.40 -14.83 -5.55
N MET A 118 11.75 -16.10 -5.79
CA MET A 118 12.63 -16.88 -4.92
C MET A 118 14.04 -16.29 -4.85
N VAL A 119 14.62 -15.89 -5.98
CA VAL A 119 15.93 -15.24 -6.03
C VAL A 119 15.91 -13.90 -5.28
N ALA A 120 14.85 -13.10 -5.45
CA ALA A 120 14.70 -11.83 -4.73
C ALA A 120 14.59 -12.02 -3.21
N GLU A 121 14.05 -13.13 -2.75
CA GLU A 121 13.97 -13.48 -1.33
C GLU A 121 15.28 -14.02 -0.77
N GLU A 122 16.04 -14.79 -1.55
CA GLU A 122 17.38 -15.23 -1.12
C GLU A 122 18.29 -14.01 -0.89
N LEU A 123 18.21 -13.03 -1.80
CA LEU A 123 18.83 -11.71 -1.62
C LEU A 123 18.33 -10.97 -0.36
N ARG A 124 17.06 -11.18 0.03
CA ARG A 124 16.51 -10.63 1.29
C ARG A 124 17.18 -11.27 2.50
N THR A 125 17.35 -12.59 2.52
CA THR A 125 17.96 -13.31 3.65
C THR A 125 19.43 -12.95 3.83
N ASP A 126 20.17 -12.74 2.74
CA ASP A 126 21.59 -12.34 2.82
C ASP A 126 21.78 -10.92 3.36
N ALA A 127 20.82 -10.02 3.10
CA ALA A 127 20.82 -8.64 3.57
C ALA A 127 20.55 -8.49 5.08
N GLU A 128 20.26 -9.57 5.80
CA GLU A 128 19.95 -9.57 7.25
C GLU A 128 21.13 -9.11 8.14
N SER A 129 22.33 -8.99 7.56
CA SER A 129 23.59 -8.55 8.19
C SER A 129 23.71 -7.03 8.47
N ALA A 130 22.72 -6.21 8.11
CA ALA A 130 22.74 -4.76 8.33
C ALA A 130 22.34 -4.34 9.77
N HIS A 131 22.41 -3.04 10.12
CA HIS A 131 22.30 -2.56 11.52
C HIS A 131 20.90 -2.00 11.95
N SER A 132 19.87 -1.92 11.09
CA SER A 132 18.52 -1.44 11.47
C SER A 132 17.38 -2.27 10.83
N PHE A 133 16.28 -2.54 11.54
CA PHE A 133 15.16 -3.39 11.05
C PHE A 133 14.44 -2.81 9.81
N ILE A 134 14.29 -1.49 9.75
CA ILE A 134 13.60 -0.79 8.66
C ILE A 134 14.49 -0.77 7.40
N ASP A 135 15.78 -0.44 7.52
CA ASP A 135 16.70 -0.50 6.37
C ASP A 135 16.91 -1.93 5.86
N LYS A 136 16.68 -2.95 6.70
CA LYS A 136 16.73 -4.37 6.31
C LYS A 136 15.53 -4.79 5.46
N HIS A 137 14.31 -4.58 5.96
CA HIS A 137 13.13 -5.24 5.39
C HIS A 137 12.43 -4.40 4.30
N THR A 138 12.55 -3.07 4.34
CA THR A 138 11.91 -2.19 3.35
C THR A 138 12.49 -2.33 1.93
N PRO A 139 13.81 -2.23 1.68
CA PRO A 139 14.34 -2.33 0.33
C PRO A 139 14.16 -3.74 -0.25
N ALA A 140 14.35 -4.79 0.54
CA ALA A 140 14.25 -6.16 0.05
C ALA A 140 12.83 -6.54 -0.41
N ARG A 141 11.78 -6.18 0.36
CA ARG A 141 10.39 -6.40 -0.07
C ARG A 141 10.03 -5.56 -1.30
N THR A 142 10.59 -4.36 -1.42
CA THR A 142 10.42 -3.52 -2.61
C THR A 142 11.04 -4.18 -3.84
N LEU A 143 12.23 -4.78 -3.72
CA LEU A 143 12.88 -5.52 -4.82
C LEU A 143 12.09 -6.76 -5.25
N LEU A 144 11.52 -7.49 -4.29
CA LEU A 144 10.63 -8.62 -4.56
C LEU A 144 9.35 -8.20 -5.30
N VAL A 145 8.76 -7.05 -4.92
CA VAL A 145 7.65 -6.44 -5.66
C VAL A 145 8.07 -6.13 -7.10
N ASP A 146 9.25 -5.56 -7.28
CA ASP A 146 9.76 -5.20 -8.60
C ASP A 146 9.98 -6.45 -9.47
N ALA A 147 10.61 -7.48 -8.92
CA ALA A 147 10.87 -8.73 -9.61
C ALA A 147 9.58 -9.44 -10.07
N VAL A 148 8.55 -9.46 -9.22
CA VAL A 148 7.28 -10.13 -9.55
C VAL A 148 6.45 -9.29 -10.51
N VAL A 149 6.20 -8.01 -10.20
CA VAL A 149 5.27 -7.17 -10.97
C VAL A 149 5.75 -6.95 -12.40
N ASP A 150 7.06 -6.85 -12.62
CA ASP A 150 7.63 -6.66 -13.96
C ASP A 150 7.45 -7.90 -14.87
N ARG A 151 7.07 -9.06 -14.30
CA ARG A 151 6.86 -10.35 -15.01
C ARG A 151 5.40 -10.82 -15.03
N LEU A 152 4.48 -10.06 -14.43
CA LEU A 152 3.06 -10.42 -14.44
C LEU A 152 2.47 -10.28 -15.86
N SER A 153 1.63 -11.23 -16.24
CA SER A 153 0.86 -11.16 -17.49
C SER A 153 -0.20 -10.05 -17.45
N GLY A 154 -0.76 -9.70 -18.60
CA GLY A 154 -1.74 -8.61 -18.70
C GLY A 154 -3.02 -8.83 -17.88
N ASP A 155 -3.53 -10.05 -17.86
CA ASP A 155 -4.67 -10.48 -17.04
C ASP A 155 -4.34 -10.44 -15.54
N GLN A 156 -3.16 -10.93 -15.14
CA GLN A 156 -2.67 -10.86 -13.75
C GLN A 156 -2.53 -9.41 -13.28
N LEU A 157 -1.94 -8.54 -14.10
CA LEU A 157 -1.80 -7.11 -13.81
C LEU A 157 -3.14 -6.41 -13.69
N LEU A 158 -4.09 -6.74 -14.56
CA LEU A 158 -5.44 -6.18 -14.51
C LEU A 158 -6.18 -6.63 -13.24
N HIS A 159 -6.07 -7.91 -12.89
CA HIS A 159 -6.63 -8.49 -11.68
C HIS A 159 -6.03 -7.81 -10.43
N ALA A 160 -4.69 -7.78 -10.32
CA ALA A 160 -3.94 -7.09 -9.28
C ALA A 160 -4.37 -5.63 -9.11
N SER A 161 -4.48 -4.92 -10.24
CA SER A 161 -4.87 -3.52 -10.26
C SER A 161 -6.33 -3.30 -9.87
N THR A 162 -7.22 -4.27 -10.12
CA THR A 162 -8.62 -4.22 -9.67
C THR A 162 -8.72 -4.41 -8.17
N LEU A 163 -8.02 -5.42 -7.64
CA LEU A 163 -7.99 -5.73 -6.21
C LEU A 163 -7.43 -4.60 -5.37
N LEU A 164 -6.30 -4.04 -5.80
CA LEU A 164 -5.61 -2.94 -5.12
C LEU A 164 -6.19 -1.55 -5.48
N ASN A 165 -7.25 -1.51 -6.30
CA ASN A 165 -7.91 -0.29 -6.77
C ASN A 165 -6.91 0.73 -7.39
N CYS A 166 -5.99 0.24 -8.21
CA CYS A 166 -4.92 1.01 -8.86
C CYS A 166 -5.38 1.69 -10.17
N HIS A 167 -6.60 1.48 -10.64
CA HIS A 167 -7.14 2.16 -11.81
C HIS A 167 -8.61 2.59 -11.64
N GLY A 168 -8.94 3.71 -12.29
CA GLY A 168 -10.28 4.29 -12.26
C GLY A 168 -11.30 3.51 -13.07
N ARG A 169 -12.58 3.75 -12.80
CA ARG A 169 -13.71 3.10 -13.48
C ARG A 169 -13.90 3.56 -14.93
N LEU A 170 -13.27 4.67 -15.31
CA LEU A 170 -13.40 5.24 -16.64
C LEU A 170 -13.00 4.23 -17.73
N TRP A 171 -11.95 3.44 -17.48
CA TRP A 171 -11.47 2.39 -18.39
C TRP A 171 -12.57 1.38 -18.75
N GLY A 172 -13.29 0.87 -17.74
CA GLY A 172 -14.43 -0.02 -17.98
C GLY A 172 -15.61 0.67 -18.67
N ARG A 173 -15.82 1.98 -18.43
CA ARG A 173 -16.90 2.74 -19.09
C ARG A 173 -16.64 2.97 -20.57
N ILE A 174 -15.40 3.21 -20.96
CA ILE A 174 -15.01 3.44 -22.35
C ILE A 174 -14.73 2.13 -23.11
N GLY A 175 -14.90 0.97 -22.46
CA GLY A 175 -14.65 -0.33 -23.07
C GLY A 175 -13.18 -0.62 -23.38
N LEU A 176 -12.24 0.11 -22.78
CA LEU A 176 -10.81 -0.06 -23.01
C LEU A 176 -10.10 -0.60 -21.77
N THR A 177 -9.16 -1.50 -21.96
CA THR A 177 -8.26 -1.93 -20.89
C THR A 177 -7.19 -0.87 -20.63
N PRO A 178 -6.84 -0.60 -19.36
CA PRO A 178 -5.74 0.31 -19.06
C PRO A 178 -4.43 -0.20 -19.67
N PRO A 179 -3.57 0.67 -20.22
CA PRO A 179 -2.27 0.26 -20.74
C PRO A 179 -1.42 -0.48 -19.69
N GLN A 180 -0.73 -1.54 -20.10
CA GLN A 180 0.07 -2.37 -19.18
C GLN A 180 1.13 -1.57 -18.42
N SER A 181 1.84 -0.65 -19.09
CA SER A 181 2.85 0.21 -18.44
C SER A 181 2.28 1.05 -17.29
N LEU A 182 1.04 1.52 -17.45
CA LEU A 182 0.32 2.25 -16.41
C LEU A 182 -0.09 1.32 -15.27
N LEU A 183 -0.55 0.10 -15.57
CA LEU A 183 -0.87 -0.92 -14.56
C LEU A 183 0.36 -1.30 -13.75
N ILE A 184 1.46 -1.66 -14.40
CA ILE A 184 2.75 -1.99 -13.78
C ILE A 184 3.17 -0.86 -12.83
N ARG A 185 3.26 0.38 -13.33
CA ARG A 185 3.68 1.54 -12.53
C ARG A 185 2.82 1.75 -11.29
N ARG A 186 1.50 1.58 -11.40
CA ARG A 186 0.57 1.83 -10.28
C ARG A 186 0.52 0.67 -9.29
N VAL A 187 0.51 -0.57 -9.77
CA VAL A 187 0.55 -1.77 -8.94
C VAL A 187 1.87 -1.81 -8.16
N LYS A 188 3.01 -1.62 -8.85
CA LYS A 188 4.34 -1.54 -8.24
C LYS A 188 4.38 -0.51 -7.11
N ARG A 189 3.99 0.74 -7.39
CA ARG A 189 3.93 1.80 -6.36
C ARG A 189 3.05 1.43 -5.16
N ARG A 190 1.88 0.82 -5.40
CA ARG A 190 0.94 0.45 -4.33
C ARG A 190 1.50 -0.68 -3.47
N LEU A 191 2.07 -1.71 -4.08
CA LEU A 191 2.67 -2.84 -3.37
C LEU A 191 3.93 -2.43 -2.61
N GLN A 192 4.77 -1.55 -3.17
CA GLN A 192 5.92 -0.97 -2.45
C GLN A 192 5.48 -0.15 -1.23
N TYR A 193 4.42 0.66 -1.37
CA TYR A 193 3.81 1.36 -0.22
C TYR A 193 3.33 0.38 0.85
N LEU A 194 2.63 -0.69 0.45
CA LEU A 194 2.15 -1.72 1.38
C LEU A 194 3.31 -2.45 2.05
N ALA A 195 4.37 -2.78 1.32
CA ALA A 195 5.57 -3.40 1.87
C ALA A 195 6.18 -2.53 2.99
N ILE A 196 6.25 -1.21 2.80
CA ILE A 196 6.70 -0.30 3.85
C ILE A 196 5.73 -0.30 5.04
N ASP A 197 4.42 -0.14 4.79
CA ASP A 197 3.41 -0.11 5.87
C ASP A 197 3.40 -1.42 6.68
N ASP A 198 3.53 -2.56 6.01
CA ASP A 198 3.63 -3.88 6.62
C ASP A 198 4.90 -4.00 7.47
N THR A 199 6.06 -3.53 6.99
CA THR A 199 7.29 -3.54 7.81
C THR A 199 7.17 -2.69 9.06
N LEU A 200 6.49 -1.55 8.99
CA LEU A 200 6.25 -0.68 10.14
C LEU A 200 5.27 -1.32 11.14
N LEU A 201 4.23 -2.00 10.65
CA LEU A 201 3.30 -2.75 11.51
C LEU A 201 3.98 -3.91 12.24
N LEU A 202 4.84 -4.66 11.52
CA LEU A 202 5.62 -5.76 12.09
C LEU A 202 6.64 -5.25 13.11
N TRP A 203 7.33 -4.15 12.81
CA TRP A 203 8.32 -3.55 13.71
C TRP A 203 7.72 -3.10 15.04
N GLN A 204 6.50 -2.57 15.02
CA GLN A 204 5.76 -2.18 16.23
C GLN A 204 5.18 -3.37 17.02
N GLY A 205 5.30 -4.60 16.50
CA GLY A 205 4.85 -5.85 17.13
C GLY A 205 3.35 -6.12 16.99
N GLN A 206 2.89 -7.31 17.40
CA GLN A 206 1.49 -7.75 17.26
C GLN A 206 0.46 -6.86 17.99
N GLY A 207 0.89 -6.09 18.99
CA GLY A 207 0.06 -5.10 19.66
C GLY A 207 -0.30 -3.90 18.78
N SER A 208 0.45 -3.66 17.69
CA SER A 208 0.25 -2.52 16.79
C SER A 208 -1.12 -2.53 16.13
N VAL A 209 -1.62 -3.69 15.71
CA VAL A 209 -2.94 -3.85 15.09
C VAL A 209 -4.07 -3.51 16.07
N LYS A 210 -3.90 -3.81 17.37
CA LYS A 210 -4.88 -3.48 18.41
C LYS A 210 -4.87 -1.99 18.77
N ALA A 211 -3.75 -1.32 18.56
CA ALA A 211 -3.60 0.12 18.80
C ALA A 211 -4.19 0.99 17.68
N LEU A 212 -4.49 0.40 16.51
CA LEU A 212 -5.14 1.09 15.41
C LEU A 212 -6.57 1.47 15.76
N THR A 213 -6.98 2.66 15.34
CA THR A 213 -8.39 3.06 15.39
C THR A 213 -9.24 2.16 14.48
N ASP A 214 -10.53 2.01 14.78
CA ASP A 214 -11.47 1.20 13.99
C ASP A 214 -11.41 1.53 12.49
N GLU A 215 -11.31 2.82 12.16
CA GLU A 215 -11.24 3.28 10.78
C GLU A 215 -9.87 3.01 10.14
N GLU A 216 -8.76 3.10 10.89
CA GLU A 216 -7.45 2.72 10.39
C GLU A 216 -7.34 1.23 10.09
N VAL A 217 -7.98 0.37 10.89
CA VAL A 217 -8.09 -1.06 10.61
C VAL A 217 -8.85 -1.26 9.30
N ARG A 218 -10.01 -0.61 9.13
CA ARG A 218 -10.81 -0.69 7.88
C ARG A 218 -10.01 -0.21 6.66
N ILE A 219 -9.28 0.89 6.78
CA ILE A 219 -8.42 1.41 5.71
C ILE A 219 -7.30 0.40 5.40
N ALA A 220 -6.58 -0.07 6.42
CA ALA A 220 -5.46 -1.00 6.25
C ALA A 220 -5.89 -2.30 5.59
N CYS A 221 -7.08 -2.82 5.95
CA CYS A 221 -7.69 -3.98 5.31
C CYS A 221 -8.09 -3.70 3.85
N ASP A 222 -8.80 -2.59 3.56
CA ASP A 222 -9.20 -2.24 2.19
C ASP A 222 -7.98 -2.10 1.26
N GLU A 223 -6.91 -1.46 1.74
CA GLU A 223 -5.66 -1.26 0.99
C GLU A 223 -4.93 -2.56 0.65
N ARG A 224 -5.08 -3.59 1.50
CA ARG A 224 -4.54 -4.95 1.31
C ARG A 224 -5.50 -5.88 0.56
N ALA A 225 -6.58 -5.32 0.02
CA ALA A 225 -7.65 -6.06 -0.66
C ALA A 225 -8.41 -7.07 0.23
N ILE A 226 -8.38 -6.89 1.55
CA ILE A 226 -9.22 -7.64 2.50
C ILE A 226 -10.66 -7.08 2.42
N GLU A 227 -11.67 -7.96 2.45
CA GLU A 227 -13.08 -7.57 2.41
C GLU A 227 -13.48 -6.89 3.74
N VAL A 228 -14.03 -5.68 3.68
CA VAL A 228 -14.34 -4.84 4.84
C VAL A 228 -15.86 -4.76 5.10
N SER A 229 -16.68 -4.72 4.05
CA SER A 229 -18.13 -4.61 4.19
C SER A 229 -18.71 -5.81 4.93
N GLY A 230 -19.53 -5.52 5.94
CA GLY A 230 -20.20 -6.54 6.74
C GLY A 230 -19.33 -7.22 7.79
N GLN A 231 -18.04 -6.85 7.92
CA GLN A 231 -17.16 -7.37 8.95
C GLN A 231 -17.12 -6.45 10.19
N SER A 232 -17.02 -7.09 11.36
CA SER A 232 -16.74 -6.41 12.62
C SER A 232 -15.26 -6.01 12.70
N VAL A 233 -14.94 -5.01 13.53
CA VAL A 233 -13.54 -4.54 13.70
C VAL A 233 -12.64 -5.65 14.22
N LYS A 234 -13.15 -6.53 15.11
CA LYS A 234 -12.39 -7.67 15.64
C LYS A 234 -12.04 -8.69 14.56
N GLU A 235 -12.97 -8.96 13.63
CA GLU A 235 -12.71 -9.86 12.50
C GLU A 235 -11.65 -9.27 11.56
N LEU A 236 -11.72 -7.95 11.31
CA LEU A 236 -10.73 -7.25 10.48
C LEU A 236 -9.35 -7.21 11.12
N GLN A 237 -9.26 -6.95 12.43
CA GLN A 237 -7.99 -7.05 13.17
C GLN A 237 -7.41 -8.46 13.08
N THR A 238 -8.25 -9.48 13.23
CA THR A 238 -7.82 -10.89 13.08
C THR A 238 -7.31 -11.16 11.67
N ALA A 239 -8.02 -10.70 10.64
CA ALA A 239 -7.59 -10.84 9.24
C ALA A 239 -6.26 -10.11 8.96
N LEU A 240 -6.06 -8.92 9.54
CA LEU A 240 -4.83 -8.16 9.39
C LEU A 240 -3.65 -8.83 10.11
N VAL A 241 -3.86 -9.39 11.30
CA VAL A 241 -2.82 -10.19 11.99
C VAL A 241 -2.48 -11.44 11.17
N GLN A 242 -3.48 -12.13 10.60
CA GLN A 242 -3.24 -13.29 9.73
C GLN A 242 -2.47 -12.90 8.47
N TRP A 243 -2.76 -11.75 7.88
CA TRP A 243 -1.99 -11.19 6.77
C TRP A 243 -0.52 -11.01 7.15
N LEU A 244 -0.25 -10.32 8.25
CA LEU A 244 1.11 -10.05 8.72
C LEU A 244 1.87 -11.34 9.07
N GLY A 245 1.22 -12.32 9.69
CA GLY A 245 1.84 -13.62 9.98
C GLY A 245 2.25 -14.40 8.73
N ARG A 246 1.50 -14.26 7.62
CA ARG A 246 1.90 -14.83 6.32
C ARG A 246 3.10 -14.13 5.71
N LEU A 247 3.26 -12.82 5.95
CA LEU A 247 4.44 -12.09 5.52
C LEU A 247 5.71 -12.51 6.25
N GLU A 248 5.60 -12.94 7.50
CA GLU A 248 6.72 -13.47 8.29
C GLU A 248 7.05 -14.91 7.90
N SER A 249 6.08 -15.67 7.38
CA SER A 249 6.36 -17.00 6.86
C SER A 249 7.34 -16.92 5.69
N ALA A 250 8.31 -17.83 5.62
CA ALA A 250 9.34 -17.91 4.57
C ALA A 250 8.78 -18.21 3.16
N ASN A 251 7.46 -18.12 2.96
CA ASN A 251 6.81 -18.27 1.68
C ASN A 251 6.54 -16.89 1.06
N VAL A 252 7.47 -16.45 0.24
CA VAL A 252 7.41 -15.23 -0.60
C VAL A 252 6.14 -15.14 -1.42
N LEU A 253 5.73 -16.28 -1.98
CA LEU A 253 4.57 -16.35 -2.84
C LEU A 253 3.29 -16.24 -2.03
N ALA A 254 3.28 -16.59 -0.74
CA ALA A 254 2.10 -16.43 0.10
C ALA A 254 1.60 -14.98 0.15
N TYR A 255 2.48 -13.99 -0.02
CA TYR A 255 2.08 -12.58 -0.17
C TYR A 255 1.24 -12.36 -1.44
N PHE A 256 1.75 -12.80 -2.59
CA PHE A 256 1.09 -12.60 -3.88
C PHE A 256 -0.10 -13.54 -4.07
N GLU A 257 0.00 -14.79 -3.63
CA GLU A 257 -1.09 -15.76 -3.60
C GLU A 257 -2.21 -15.32 -2.68
N TYR A 258 -1.95 -14.63 -1.56
CA TYR A 258 -3.03 -14.11 -0.75
C TYR A 258 -3.66 -12.88 -1.40
N ILE A 259 -2.85 -11.97 -1.95
CA ILE A 259 -3.37 -10.78 -2.65
C ILE A 259 -4.23 -11.22 -3.83
N PHE A 260 -3.74 -12.13 -4.66
CA PHE A 260 -4.40 -12.53 -5.91
C PHE A 260 -5.35 -13.73 -5.74
N GLY A 261 -5.06 -14.68 -4.85
CA GLY A 261 -5.68 -16.01 -4.79
C GLY A 261 -6.87 -16.19 -3.84
N GLN A 262 -7.61 -15.15 -3.51
CA GLN A 262 -8.89 -15.29 -2.79
C GLN A 262 -10.00 -15.83 -3.71
N SER A 263 -9.86 -17.08 -4.17
CA SER A 263 -10.91 -17.82 -4.89
C SER A 263 -11.56 -18.93 -4.05
N GLY A 264 -11.05 -19.26 -2.85
CA GLY A 264 -11.45 -20.51 -2.15
C GLY A 264 -12.15 -20.40 -0.79
N SER A 265 -12.03 -19.30 -0.04
CA SER A 265 -12.46 -19.33 1.38
C SER A 265 -13.95 -19.04 1.63
N LYS A 266 -14.73 -18.64 0.62
CA LYS A 266 -16.17 -18.37 0.80
C LYS A 266 -17.02 -19.62 0.72
N GLU A 267 -16.60 -20.62 -0.06
CA GLU A 267 -17.28 -21.92 -0.08
C GLU A 267 -17.13 -22.65 1.26
N THR A 268 -15.98 -22.57 1.92
CA THR A 268 -15.78 -23.22 3.22
C THR A 268 -16.60 -22.56 4.33
N ARG A 269 -16.61 -21.21 4.43
CA ARG A 269 -17.41 -20.50 5.46
C ARG A 269 -18.92 -20.52 5.20
N SER A 270 -19.36 -20.52 3.95
CA SER A 270 -20.79 -20.64 3.64
C SER A 270 -21.29 -22.08 3.80
N SER A 271 -20.44 -23.08 3.59
CA SER A 271 -20.78 -24.48 3.83
C SER A 271 -20.79 -24.82 5.32
N GLU A 272 -19.84 -24.28 6.10
CA GLU A 272 -19.82 -24.43 7.57
C GLU A 272 -21.01 -23.73 8.23
N LYS A 273 -21.38 -22.52 7.79
CA LYS A 273 -22.58 -21.84 8.32
C LYS A 273 -23.88 -22.57 7.96
N LYS A 274 -24.01 -23.09 6.73
CA LYS A 274 -25.16 -23.91 6.35
C LYS A 274 -25.21 -25.27 7.05
N ALA A 275 -24.06 -25.84 7.42
CA ALA A 275 -23.97 -27.07 8.20
C ALA A 275 -24.33 -26.85 9.69
N LEU A 276 -24.06 -25.66 10.23
CA LEU A 276 -24.38 -25.28 11.62
C LEU A 276 -25.82 -24.78 11.80
N GLU A 277 -26.44 -24.20 10.76
CA GLU A 277 -27.86 -23.78 10.79
C GLU A 277 -28.83 -24.91 10.39
N GLY A 278 -28.30 -26.06 9.93
CA GLY A 278 -29.05 -27.25 9.55
C GLY A 278 -29.11 -28.36 10.61
N GLN A 279 -28.73 -28.06 11.86
CA GLN A 279 -28.85 -28.96 13.03
C GLN A 279 -29.73 -28.35 14.11
#